data_AF-A0A7T6Z6S0-F1
#
_entry.id   AF-A0A7T6Z6S0-F1
#
_cell.length_a   1.000
_cell.length_b   1.000
_cell.length_c   1.000
_cell.angle_alpha   90.00
_cell.angle_beta   90.00
_cell.angle_gamma   90.00
#
_symmetry.space_group_name_H-M   'P 1'
#
loop_
_entity.id
_entity.type
_entity.pdbx_description
1 polymer ?
#
loop_
_entity_poly.entity_id
_entity_poly.type
_entity_poly.pdbx_seq_one_letter_code
_entity_poly.pdbx_strand_id
1 'polypeptide(L)'
;MEYNQAIDILESISAVYPRFELSEKKVKIIMPALLKMDYEGVMANVERHVTKNPFPPTIAEIAAYPVQTNENIEKWREWELAASKVSQERKRQLVINLQKLLAERARDGID
;
A
#
# COMPACT_ATOMS: atom_id res chain seq x y z
N MET A 1 -8.27 11.75 1.84
CA MET A 1 -8.97 12.93 1.27
C MET A 1 -9.62 13.71 2.39
N GLU A 2 -10.00 14.97 2.15
CA GLU A 2 -10.69 15.83 3.11
C GLU A 2 -12.19 15.51 3.21
N TYR A 3 -12.84 15.99 4.28
CA TYR A 3 -14.26 15.73 4.53
C TYR A 3 -15.16 16.22 3.38
N ASN A 4 -14.94 17.44 2.89
CA ASN A 4 -15.74 18.01 1.80
C ASN A 4 -15.59 17.23 0.50
N GLN A 5 -14.41 16.68 0.24
CA GLN A 5 -14.14 15.82 -0.92
C GLN A 5 -14.88 14.48 -0.82
N ALA A 6 -14.94 13.91 0.39
CA ALA A 6 -15.70 12.68 0.62
C ALA A 6 -17.22 12.91 0.49
N ILE A 7 -17.74 14.08 0.91
CA ILE A 7 -19.14 14.46 0.68
C ILE A 7 -19.40 14.62 -0.82
N ASP A 8 -18.54 15.31 -1.56
CA ASP A 8 -18.65 15.51 -3.00
C ASP A 8 -18.76 14.17 -3.78
N ILE A 9 -17.97 13.16 -3.39
CA ILE A 9 -18.08 11.80 -3.95
C ILE A 9 -19.46 11.19 -3.67
N LEU A 10 -19.95 11.30 -2.44
CA LEU A 10 -21.24 10.74 -2.05
C LEU A 10 -22.39 11.44 -2.79
N GLU A 11 -22.35 12.77 -2.90
CA GLU A 11 -23.32 13.57 -3.64
C GLU A 11 -23.30 13.23 -5.13
N SER A 12 -22.11 13.04 -5.71
CA SER A 12 -21.95 12.61 -7.10
C SER A 12 -22.60 11.26 -7.36
N ILE A 13 -22.41 10.28 -6.47
CA ILE A 13 -23.09 8.98 -6.54
C ILE A 13 -24.61 9.18 -6.43
N SER A 14 -25.09 9.98 -5.48
CA SER A 14 -26.52 10.25 -5.30
C SER A 14 -27.17 10.94 -6.50
N ALA A 15 -26.43 11.81 -7.20
CA ALA A 15 -26.92 12.52 -8.38
C ALA A 15 -27.14 11.57 -9.56
N VAL A 16 -26.28 10.55 -9.71
CA VAL A 16 -26.37 9.57 -10.81
C VAL A 16 -27.38 8.46 -10.52
N TYR A 17 -27.55 8.08 -9.26
CA TYR A 17 -28.44 6.99 -8.87
C TYR A 17 -29.63 7.50 -8.04
N PRO A 18 -30.80 7.78 -8.65
CA PRO A 18 -31.95 8.36 -7.94
C PRO A 18 -32.48 7.53 -6.76
N ARG A 19 -32.20 6.21 -6.74
CA ARG A 19 -32.59 5.31 -5.64
C ARG A 19 -31.56 5.25 -4.50
N PHE A 20 -30.41 5.90 -4.68
CA PHE A 20 -29.38 5.96 -3.66
C PHE A 20 -29.69 7.12 -2.70
N GLU A 21 -30.37 6.79 -1.60
CA GLU A 21 -30.63 7.78 -0.56
C GLU A 21 -29.41 7.95 0.35
N LEU A 22 -28.87 9.16 0.42
CA LEU A 22 -27.88 9.54 1.43
C LEU A 22 -28.58 9.77 2.77
N SER A 23 -28.27 8.92 3.75
CA SER A 23 -28.71 9.09 5.13
C SER A 23 -27.52 9.32 6.05
N GLU A 24 -27.75 10.00 7.18
CA GLU A 24 -26.71 10.21 8.21
C GLU A 24 -26.03 8.90 8.63
N LYS A 25 -26.80 7.81 8.71
CA LYS A 25 -26.28 6.48 9.04
C LYS A 25 -25.30 5.98 7.98
N LYS A 26 -25.59 6.16 6.69
CA LYS A 26 -24.69 5.77 5.60
C LYS A 26 -23.43 6.64 5.63
N VAL A 27 -23.56 7.95 5.80
CA VAL A 27 -22.41 8.86 5.91
C VAL A 27 -21.50 8.43 7.06
N LYS A 28 -22.05 8.16 8.25
CA LYS A 28 -21.26 7.73 9.42
C LYS A 28 -20.48 6.42 9.19
N ILE A 29 -21.01 5.51 8.35
CA ILE A 29 -20.37 4.23 8.02
C ILE A 29 -19.31 4.40 6.92
N ILE A 30 -19.62 5.16 5.87
CA ILE A 30 -18.80 5.25 4.65
C ILE A 30 -17.65 6.26 4.83
N MET A 31 -17.92 7.38 5.52
CA MET A 31 -16.98 8.49 5.67
C MET A 31 -15.60 8.07 6.21
N PRO A 32 -15.48 7.24 7.28
CA PRO A 32 -14.17 6.83 7.79
C PRO A 32 -13.33 6.03 6.79
N ALA A 33 -13.97 5.36 5.83
CA ALA A 33 -13.27 4.64 4.78
C ALA A 33 -12.78 5.59 3.68
N LEU A 34 -13.65 6.51 3.22
CA LEU A 34 -13.30 7.50 2.19
C LEU A 34 -12.15 8.41 2.63
N LEU A 35 -12.14 8.87 3.89
CA LEU A 35 -11.07 9.75 4.39
C LEU A 35 -9.66 9.14 4.27
N LYS A 36 -9.54 7.81 4.26
CA LYS A 36 -8.25 7.09 4.09
C LYS A 36 -7.81 6.94 2.63
N MET A 37 -8.64 7.36 1.69
CA MET A 37 -8.45 7.17 0.26
C MET A 37 -8.02 8.48 -0.43
N ASP A 38 -7.55 8.33 -1.66
CA ASP A 38 -7.22 9.44 -2.54
C ASP A 38 -8.47 9.94 -3.29
N TYR A 39 -8.69 11.25 -3.32
CA TYR A 39 -9.90 11.82 -3.91
C TYR A 39 -9.96 11.59 -5.41
N GLU A 40 -8.89 11.93 -6.14
CA GLU A 40 -8.84 11.84 -7.60
C GLU A 40 -9.00 10.39 -8.05
N GLY A 41 -8.31 9.46 -7.39
CA GLY A 41 -8.41 8.03 -7.67
C GLY A 41 -9.82 7.48 -7.43
N VAL A 42 -10.49 7.89 -6.34
CA VAL A 42 -11.85 7.43 -6.05
C VAL A 42 -12.84 8.02 -7.06
N MET A 43 -12.75 9.32 -7.37
CA MET A 43 -13.65 9.95 -8.34
C MET A 43 -13.51 9.33 -9.73
N ALA A 44 -12.29 9.07 -10.20
CA ALA A 44 -12.05 8.38 -11.46
C ALA A 44 -12.66 6.96 -11.50
N ASN A 45 -12.67 6.26 -10.36
CA ASN A 45 -13.35 4.96 -10.24
C ASN A 45 -14.87 5.11 -10.28
N VAL A 46 -15.43 6.14 -9.60
CA VAL A 46 -16.86 6.45 -9.65
C VAL A 46 -17.31 6.72 -11.09
N GLU A 47 -16.62 7.61 -11.81
CA GLU A 47 -16.89 7.92 -13.22
C GLU A 47 -16.86 6.68 -14.12
N ARG A 48 -15.84 5.82 -13.93
CA ARG A 48 -15.73 4.56 -14.66
C ARG A 48 -16.86 3.58 -14.30
N HIS A 49 -17.32 3.58 -13.06
CA HIS A 49 -18.39 2.68 -12.62
C HIS A 49 -19.75 3.11 -13.17
N VAL A 50 -20.08 4.40 -13.10
CA VAL A 50 -21.37 4.95 -13.55
C VAL A 50 -21.62 4.77 -15.03
N THR A 51 -20.56 4.71 -15.84
CA THR A 51 -20.68 4.47 -17.29
C THR A 51 -21.00 3.03 -17.66
N LYS A 52 -20.80 2.08 -16.74
CA LYS A 52 -20.91 0.63 -17.02
C LYS A 52 -21.99 -0.06 -16.22
N ASN A 53 -22.35 0.48 -15.06
CA ASN A 53 -23.19 -0.21 -14.09
C ASN A 53 -24.47 0.58 -13.80
N PRO A 54 -25.64 -0.09 -13.83
CA PRO A 54 -26.91 0.56 -13.51
C PRO A 54 -27.15 0.70 -12.00
N PHE A 55 -26.32 0.08 -11.16
CA PHE A 55 -26.44 0.08 -9.70
C PHE A 55 -25.33 0.88 -9.02
N PRO A 56 -25.62 1.55 -7.88
CA PRO A 56 -24.62 2.32 -7.13
C PRO A 56 -23.40 1.47 -6.78
N PRO A 57 -22.18 2.06 -6.84
CA PRO A 57 -20.98 1.36 -6.42
C PRO A 57 -20.96 1.08 -4.92
N THR A 58 -20.28 0.02 -4.55
CA THR A 58 -19.78 -0.25 -3.21
C THR A 58 -18.47 0.50 -2.97
N ILE A 59 -18.09 0.68 -1.69
CA ILE A 59 -16.81 1.32 -1.32
C ILE A 59 -15.62 0.59 -1.96
N ALA A 60 -15.67 -0.74 -2.05
CA ALA A 60 -14.59 -1.55 -2.59
C ALA A 60 -14.38 -1.31 -4.10
N GLU A 61 -15.45 -1.10 -4.85
CA GLU A 61 -15.38 -0.84 -6.30
C GLU A 61 -14.77 0.52 -6.64
N ILE A 62 -14.86 1.47 -5.71
CA ILE A 62 -14.34 2.83 -5.90
C ILE A 62 -13.03 3.08 -5.17
N ALA A 63 -12.54 2.11 -4.38
CA ALA A 63 -11.37 2.29 -3.53
C ALA A 63 -10.11 2.67 -4.32
N ALA A 64 -9.49 3.79 -3.94
CA ALA A 64 -8.18 4.19 -4.40
C ALA A 64 -7.36 4.70 -3.21
N TYR A 65 -6.20 4.11 -2.97
CA TYR A 65 -5.37 4.46 -1.83
C TYR A 65 -4.17 5.28 -2.29
N PRO A 66 -3.76 6.30 -1.52
CA PRO A 66 -2.54 7.03 -1.81
C PRO A 66 -1.36 6.05 -1.84
N VAL A 67 -0.43 6.30 -2.77
CA VAL A 67 0.82 5.53 -2.83
C VAL A 67 1.55 5.77 -1.52
N GLN A 68 1.55 4.78 -0.64
CA GLN A 68 2.41 4.83 0.53
C GLN A 68 3.84 4.71 0.03
N THR A 69 4.62 5.79 0.13
CA THR A 69 6.08 5.71 0.03
C THR A 69 6.53 4.80 1.15
N ASN A 70 6.68 3.52 0.82
CA ASN A 70 7.07 2.50 1.77
C ASN A 70 8.55 2.74 2.05
N GLU A 71 8.90 3.30 3.21
CA GLU A 71 10.28 3.55 3.62
C GLU A 71 11.16 2.29 3.50
N ASN A 72 10.53 1.11 3.56
CA ASN A 72 11.17 -0.17 3.35
C ASN A 72 11.69 -0.37 1.91
N ILE A 73 11.03 0.19 0.89
CA ILE A 73 11.46 0.07 -0.51
C ILE A 73 12.75 0.87 -0.73
N GLU A 74 12.85 2.07 -0.16
CA GLU A 74 14.09 2.86 -0.25
C GLU A 74 15.23 2.19 0.53
N LYS A 75 14.96 1.67 1.73
CA LYS A 75 15.96 0.87 2.47
C LYS A 75 16.42 -0.37 1.70
N TRP A 76 15.50 -1.06 1.01
CA TRP A 76 15.84 -2.19 0.14
C TRP A 76 16.77 -1.78 -1.00
N ARG A 77 16.49 -0.64 -1.67
CA ARG A 77 17.33 -0.11 -2.74
C ARG A 77 18.71 0.29 -2.22
N GLU A 78 18.80 0.89 -1.04
CA GLU A 78 20.07 1.20 -0.38
C GLU A 78 20.89 -0.07 -0.07
N TRP A 79 20.25 -1.12 0.42
CA TRP A 79 20.91 -2.40 0.70
C TRP A 79 21.42 -3.08 -0.58
N GLU A 80 20.63 -3.06 -1.65
CA GLU A 80 21.02 -3.62 -2.95
C GLU A 80 22.22 -2.85 -3.54
N LEU A 81 22.20 -1.52 -3.49
CA LEU A 81 23.33 -0.69 -3.89
C LEU A 81 24.57 -0.97 -3.04
N ALA A 82 24.43 -1.10 -1.72
CA ALA A 82 25.53 -1.44 -0.84
C ALA A 82 26.11 -2.83 -1.15
N ALA A 83 25.25 -3.83 -1.39
CA ALA A 83 25.65 -5.19 -1.74
C ALA A 83 26.37 -5.27 -3.10
N SER A 84 25.96 -4.45 -4.07
CA SER A 84 26.59 -4.38 -5.41
C SER A 84 28.03 -3.84 -5.35
N LYS A 85 28.33 -2.98 -4.38
CA LYS A 85 29.67 -2.40 -4.15
C LYS A 85 30.64 -3.37 -3.47
N VAL A 86 30.15 -4.48 -2.92
CA VAL A 86 31.00 -5.49 -2.28
C VAL A 86 31.74 -6.28 -3.34
N SER A 87 33.07 -6.16 -3.35
CA SER A 87 33.93 -6.89 -4.28
C SER A 87 33.84 -8.41 -4.10
N GLN A 88 34.08 -9.15 -5.18
CA GLN A 88 34.09 -10.62 -5.15
C GLN A 88 35.15 -11.17 -4.19
N GLU A 89 36.28 -10.48 -4.05
CA GLU A 89 37.33 -10.85 -3.10
C GLU A 89 36.83 -10.75 -1.64
N ARG A 90 36.11 -9.68 -1.30
CA ARG A 90 35.52 -9.52 0.04
C ARG A 90 34.53 -10.64 0.36
N LYS A 91 33.74 -11.09 -0.63
CA LYS A 91 32.81 -12.22 -0.49
C LYS A 91 33.55 -13.53 -0.23
N ARG A 92 34.66 -13.79 -0.95
CA ARG A 92 35.50 -14.97 -0.74
C ARG A 92 36.13 -14.99 0.65
N GLN A 93 36.70 -13.87 1.09
CA GLN A 93 37.28 -13.75 2.43
C GLN A 93 36.24 -13.97 3.54
N LEU A 94 35.02 -13.48 3.36
CA LEU A 94 33.92 -13.73 4.30
C LEU A 94 33.63 -15.23 4.45
N VAL A 95 33.53 -15.97 3.35
CA VAL A 95 33.28 -17.42 3.36
C VAL A 95 34.40 -18.17 4.09
N ILE A 96 35.66 -17.81 3.80
CA ILE A 96 36.83 -18.42 4.47
C ILE A 96 36.80 -18.18 5.97
N ASN A 97 36.50 -16.94 6.40
CA ASN A 97 36.45 -16.59 7.81
C ASN A 97 35.27 -17.29 8.53
N LEU A 98 34.11 -17.40 7.88
CA LEU A 98 32.98 -18.16 8.42
C LEU A 98 33.32 -19.64 8.59
N GLN A 99 33.98 -20.27 7.61
CA GLN A 99 34.40 -21.66 7.72
C GLN A 99 35.38 -21.89 8.88
N LYS A 100 36.33 -20.96 9.08
CA LYS A 100 37.26 -21.01 10.23
C LYS A 100 36.51 -20.90 11.56
N LEU A 101 35.62 -19.92 11.71
CA LEU A 101 34.83 -19.73 12.93
C LEU A 101 33.96 -20.94 13.25
N LEU A 102 33.35 -21.56 12.24
CA LEU A 102 32.56 -22.78 12.44
C LEU A 102 33.44 -23.96 12.88
N ALA A 103 34.65 -24.10 12.31
CA ALA A 103 35.60 -25.14 12.70
C ALA A 103 36.16 -24.92 14.11
N GLU A 104 36.39 -23.67 14.52
CA GLU A 104 36.83 -23.30 15.87
C GLU A 104 35.72 -23.60 16.89
N ARG A 105 34.48 -23.13 16.63
CA ARG A 105 33.33 -23.40 17.50
C ARG A 105 33.00 -24.90 17.61
N ALA A 106 33.23 -25.67 16.56
CA ALA A 106 33.05 -27.12 16.58
C ALA A 106 34.13 -27.85 17.37
N ARG A 107 35.34 -27.28 17.53
CA ARG A 107 36.39 -27.81 18.41
C ARG A 107 36.15 -27.41 19.86
N ASP A 108 35.73 -26.17 20.10
CA ASP A 108 35.45 -25.65 21.45
C ASP A 108 34.16 -26.25 22.08
N GLY A 109 33.32 -26.92 21.29
CA GLY A 109 32.13 -27.65 21.74
C GLY A 109 32.33 -29.15 21.96
N ILE A 110 33.56 -29.65 21.84
CA ILE A 110 33.96 -31.01 22.18
C ILE A 110 34.95 -30.93 23.36
N ASP A 111 34.42 -30.54 24.52
CA ASP A 111 35.01 -30.77 25.85
C ASP A 111 33.87 -30.86 26.87
#